data_AF-A0A5B8M0A2-F1
#
_entry.id   AF-A0A5B8M0A2-F1
#
_cell.length_a   1.000
_cell.length_b   1.000
_cell.length_c   1.000
_cell.angle_alpha   90.00
_cell.angle_beta   90.00
_cell.angle_gamma   90.00
#
_symmetry.space_group_name_H-M   'P 1'
#
loop_
_entity.id
_entity.type
_entity.pdbx_description
1 polymer ?
#
loop_
_entity_poly.entity_id
_entity_poly.type
_entity_poly.pdbx_seq_one_letter_code
_entity_poly.pdbx_strand_id
1 'polypeptide(L)'
;MPLVVEVSNTYASRNAIARDNDWYLLKLQEEIGELTAEYLKTTGRGRMKGADAPAIRQALEDEAADVLATLLLFAHKNGIDLDAALERKWFQYLGRSG
;
A
#
# COMPACT_ATOMS: atom_id res chain seq x y z
N MET A 1 -1.57 -5.05 -14.45
CA MET A 1 -0.83 -4.12 -13.55
C MET A 1 0.69 -4.29 -13.74
N PRO A 2 1.28 -3.95 -14.90
CA PRO A 2 2.68 -4.28 -15.18
C PRO A 2 3.68 -3.37 -14.45
N LEU A 3 3.40 -2.05 -14.43
CA LEU A 3 4.29 -1.04 -13.86
C LEU A 3 4.44 -1.16 -12.33
N VAL A 4 3.38 -1.51 -11.61
CA VAL A 4 3.43 -1.62 -10.15
C VAL A 4 4.23 -2.85 -9.70
N VAL A 5 4.15 -3.94 -10.47
CA VAL A 5 4.98 -5.13 -10.28
C VAL A 5 6.45 -4.84 -10.61
N GLU A 6 6.72 -4.05 -11.66
CA GLU A 6 8.07 -3.64 -12.04
C GLU A 6 8.73 -2.71 -11.00
N VAL A 7 7.97 -1.77 -10.43
CA VAL A 7 8.42 -0.94 -9.30
C VAL A 7 8.70 -1.80 -8.07
N SER A 8 7.79 -2.73 -7.72
CA SER A 8 7.97 -3.68 -6.61
C SER A 8 9.26 -4.51 -6.76
N ASN A 9 9.49 -5.07 -7.94
CA ASN A 9 10.69 -5.85 -8.26
C ASN A 9 11.98 -5.00 -8.18
N THR A 10 11.93 -3.77 -8.68
CA THR A 10 13.06 -2.82 -8.61
C THR A 10 13.37 -2.42 -7.18
N TYR A 11 12.34 -2.18 -6.35
CA TYR A 11 12.48 -1.77 -4.96
C TYR A 11 13.00 -2.91 -4.06
N ALA A 12 12.62 -4.15 -4.36
CA ALA A 12 13.14 -5.35 -3.69
C ALA A 12 14.65 -5.55 -3.95
N SER A 13 15.12 -5.25 -5.17
CA SER A 13 16.53 -5.40 -5.56
C SER A 13 17.48 -4.38 -4.90
N ARG A 14 16.97 -3.20 -4.52
CA ARG A 14 17.80 -2.07 -4.05
C ARG A 14 18.04 -2.03 -2.55
N ASN A 15 17.20 -2.68 -1.73
CA ASN A 15 17.16 -2.37 -0.31
C ASN A 15 17.84 -3.35 0.66
N ALA A 16 18.42 -4.48 0.21
CA ALA A 16 19.32 -5.35 1.02
C ALA A 16 19.00 -5.51 2.54
N ILE A 17 17.72 -5.52 2.92
CA ILE A 17 17.28 -5.78 4.30
C ILE A 17 17.07 -7.29 4.42
N ALA A 18 17.62 -7.91 5.46
CA ALA A 18 17.25 -9.26 5.85
C ALA A 18 15.80 -9.25 6.35
N ARG A 19 14.85 -9.27 5.39
CA ARG A 19 13.43 -9.25 5.66
C ARG A 19 12.99 -10.65 6.07
N ASP A 20 12.85 -10.88 7.36
CA ASP A 20 12.04 -12.01 7.83
C ASP A 20 10.57 -11.80 7.40
N ASN A 21 9.75 -12.84 7.56
CA ASN A 21 8.36 -12.77 7.12
C ASN A 21 7.55 -11.73 7.92
N ASP A 22 7.93 -11.46 9.17
CA ASP A 22 7.22 -10.54 10.05
C ASP A 22 7.47 -9.08 9.66
N TRP A 23 8.67 -8.79 9.12
CA TRP A 23 9.05 -7.45 8.65
C TRP A 23 8.05 -6.87 7.65
N TYR A 24 7.57 -7.66 6.68
CA TYR A 24 6.64 -7.16 5.66
C TYR A 24 5.28 -6.79 6.24
N LEU A 25 4.81 -7.58 7.22
CA LEU A 25 3.54 -7.29 7.91
C LEU A 25 3.66 -6.05 8.79
N LEU A 26 4.76 -5.95 9.55
CA LEU A 26 5.03 -4.79 10.40
C LEU A 26 5.20 -3.51 9.57
N LYS A 27 5.89 -3.58 8.43
CA LYS A 27 6.03 -2.44 7.52
C LYS A 27 4.68 -2.04 6.94
N LEU A 28 3.86 -3.00 6.51
CA LEU A 28 2.49 -2.69 6.04
C LEU A 28 1.66 -1.99 7.13
N GLN A 29 1.79 -2.41 8.39
CA GLN A 29 1.13 -1.73 9.52
C GLN A 29 1.65 -0.30 9.72
N GLU A 30 2.94 -0.07 9.56
CA GLU A 30 3.56 1.26 9.62
C GLU A 30 2.96 2.19 8.55
N GLU A 31 2.96 1.77 7.27
CA GLU A 31 2.41 2.57 6.15
C GLU A 31 0.92 2.90 6.35
N ILE A 32 0.13 1.96 6.89
CA ILE A 32 -1.28 2.22 7.22
C ILE A 32 -1.40 3.28 8.31
N GLY A 33 -0.48 3.30 9.27
CA GLY A 33 -0.41 4.31 10.32
C GLY A 33 -0.11 5.71 9.77
N GLU A 34 0.86 5.81 8.86
CA GLU A 34 1.24 7.06 8.19
C GLU A 34 0.10 7.59 7.30
N LEU A 35 -0.50 6.73 6.47
CA LEU A 35 -1.71 7.06 5.70
C LEU A 35 -2.86 7.55 6.60
N THR A 36 -3.08 6.89 7.74
CA THR A 36 -4.11 7.31 8.71
C THR A 36 -3.82 8.70 9.27
N ALA A 37 -2.56 9.00 9.58
CA ALA A 37 -2.14 10.30 10.10
C ALA A 37 -2.38 11.42 9.07
N GLU A 38 -2.01 11.21 7.81
CA GLU A 38 -2.25 12.18 6.74
C GLU A 38 -3.74 12.36 6.45
N TYR A 39 -4.52 11.27 6.46
CA TYR A 39 -5.98 11.35 6.31
C TYR A 39 -6.63 12.17 7.43
N LEU A 40 -6.18 12.03 8.68
CA LEU A 40 -6.70 12.84 9.78
C LEU A 40 -6.36 14.33 9.62
N LYS A 41 -5.22 14.69 9.03
CA LYS A 41 -4.91 16.09 8.69
C LYS A 41 -5.88 16.64 7.66
N THR A 42 -6.20 15.87 6.61
CA THR A 42 -7.18 16.32 5.57
C THR A 42 -8.57 16.61 6.13
N THR A 43 -8.95 15.91 7.21
CA THR A 43 -10.26 16.06 7.86
C THR A 43 -10.24 17.00 9.06
N GLY A 44 -9.14 17.75 9.27
CA GLY A 44 -8.99 18.72 10.37
C GLY A 44 -8.85 18.10 11.76
N ARG A 45 -8.64 16.79 11.84
CA ARG A 45 -8.49 16.01 13.10
C ARG A 45 -7.03 15.71 13.45
N GLY A 46 -6.10 16.08 12.58
CA GLY A 46 -4.66 15.92 12.75
C GLY A 46 -3.93 17.25 12.98
N ARG A 47 -2.72 17.19 13.57
CA ARG A 47 -1.86 18.37 13.67
C ARG A 47 -1.28 18.71 12.30
N MET A 48 -1.66 19.88 11.77
CA MET A 48 -1.23 20.36 10.45
C MET A 48 0.24 20.78 10.40
N LYS A 49 0.89 21.03 11.55
CA LYS A 49 2.30 21.49 11.67
C LYS A 49 2.70 22.63 10.71
N GLY A 50 1.75 23.45 10.27
CA GLY A 50 1.99 24.54 9.31
C GLY A 50 2.01 24.13 7.83
N ALA A 51 1.70 22.88 7.49
CA ALA A 51 1.51 22.43 6.12
C ALA A 51 0.22 23.03 5.52
N ASP A 52 0.29 23.42 4.25
CA ASP A 52 -0.86 23.90 3.50
C ASP A 52 -1.68 22.72 2.91
N ALA A 53 -2.89 23.01 2.43
CA ALA A 53 -3.79 21.98 1.92
C ALA A 53 -3.21 21.18 0.73
N PRO A 54 -2.50 21.78 -0.23
CA PRO A 54 -1.81 21.03 -1.29
C PRO A 54 -0.75 20.07 -0.77
N ALA A 55 0.10 20.48 0.17
CA ALA A 55 1.12 19.61 0.74
C ALA A 55 0.51 18.41 1.48
N ILE A 56 -0.58 18.62 2.22
CA ILE A 56 -1.29 17.53 2.91
C ILE A 56 -1.94 16.57 1.91
N ARG A 57 -2.46 17.08 0.80
CA ARG A 57 -3.03 16.23 -0.25
C ARG A 57 -1.94 15.37 -0.90
N GLN A 58 -0.78 15.94 -1.22
CA GLN A 58 0.34 15.21 -1.78
C GLN A 58 0.80 14.12 -0.82
N ALA A 59 0.99 14.44 0.47
CA ALA A 59 1.38 13.46 1.48
C ALA A 59 0.37 12.31 1.57
N LEU A 60 -0.93 12.58 1.56
CA LEU A 60 -1.94 11.52 1.53
C LEU A 60 -1.80 10.58 0.30
N GLU A 61 -1.51 11.15 -0.87
CA GLU A 61 -1.32 10.37 -2.10
C GLU A 61 -0.07 9.51 -2.04
N ASP A 62 1.03 10.06 -1.51
CA ASP A 62 2.31 9.35 -1.32
C ASP A 62 2.13 8.17 -0.35
N GLU A 63 1.52 8.40 0.81
CA GLU A 63 1.26 7.33 1.80
C GLU A 63 0.29 6.25 1.26
N ALA A 64 -0.67 6.63 0.42
CA ALA A 64 -1.55 5.67 -0.24
C ALA A 64 -0.79 4.79 -1.24
N ALA A 65 0.21 5.36 -1.92
CA ALA A 65 1.10 4.61 -2.81
C ALA A 65 1.99 3.66 -2.01
N ASP A 66 2.50 4.07 -0.85
CA ASP A 66 3.36 3.24 0.01
C ASP A 66 2.60 2.06 0.61
N VAL A 67 1.35 2.24 1.05
CA VAL A 67 0.47 1.14 1.46
C VAL A 67 0.27 0.12 0.32
N LEU A 68 -0.02 0.60 -0.90
CA LEU A 68 -0.22 -0.28 -2.05
C LEU A 68 1.07 -1.04 -2.40
N ALA A 69 2.21 -0.35 -2.46
CA ALA A 69 3.50 -0.96 -2.77
C ALA A 69 3.87 -2.03 -1.74
N THR A 70 3.69 -1.72 -0.44
CA THR A 70 4.02 -2.65 0.64
C THR A 70 3.09 -3.85 0.69
N LEU A 71 1.80 -3.68 0.37
CA LEU A 71 0.86 -4.81 0.22
C LEU A 71 1.29 -5.75 -0.92
N LEU A 72 1.71 -5.22 -2.06
CA LEU A 72 2.18 -6.02 -3.19
C LEU A 72 3.47 -6.77 -2.85
N LEU A 73 4.39 -6.14 -2.13
CA LEU A 73 5.60 -6.78 -1.60
C LEU A 73 5.27 -7.90 -0.60
N PHE A 74 4.34 -7.66 0.32
CA PHE A 74 3.85 -8.66 1.27
C PHE A 74 3.24 -9.86 0.54
N ALA A 75 2.38 -9.62 -0.46
CA ALA A 75 1.78 -10.67 -1.26
C ALA A 75 2.81 -11.49 -2.03
N HIS A 76 3.76 -10.82 -2.70
CA HIS A 76 4.85 -11.49 -3.41
C HIS A 76 5.68 -12.37 -2.49
N LYS A 77 6.07 -11.86 -1.31
CA LYS A 77 6.86 -12.61 -0.33
C LYS A 77 6.15 -13.88 0.16
N ASN A 78 4.83 -13.83 0.32
CA ASN A 78 4.02 -14.93 0.81
C ASN A 78 3.46 -15.84 -0.30
N GLY A 79 3.87 -15.62 -1.56
CA GLY A 79 3.36 -16.40 -2.70
C GLY A 79 1.86 -16.23 -2.95
N ILE A 80 1.29 -15.08 -2.57
CA ILE A 80 -0.12 -14.79 -2.75
C ILE A 80 -0.34 -14.28 -4.17
N ASP A 81 -1.08 -15.05 -4.97
CA ASP A 81 -1.65 -14.59 -6.22
C ASP A 81 -2.85 -13.68 -5.92
N LEU A 82 -2.61 -12.37 -5.94
CA LEU A 82 -3.65 -11.37 -5.66
C LEU A 82 -4.72 -11.32 -6.75
N ASP A 83 -4.39 -11.56 -8.01
CA ASP A 83 -5.37 -11.55 -9.10
C ASP A 83 -6.36 -12.72 -8.91
N ALA A 84 -5.86 -13.94 -8.69
CA ALA A 84 -6.69 -15.09 -8.38
C ALA A 84 -7.47 -14.93 -7.06
N ALA A 85 -6.89 -14.27 -6.06
CA ALA A 85 -7.57 -13.98 -4.80
C ALA A 85 -8.70 -12.96 -4.95
N LEU A 86 -8.52 -11.92 -5.77
CA LEU A 86 -9.55 -10.93 -6.10
C LEU A 86 -10.67 -11.55 -6.94
N GLU A 87 -10.34 -12.39 -7.92
CA GLU A 87 -11.30 -13.14 -8.71
C GLU A 87 -12.22 -13.98 -7.83
N ARG A 88 -11.61 -14.82 -6.98
CA ARG A 88 -12.33 -15.71 -6.07
C ARG A 88 -13.15 -14.96 -5.03
N LYS A 89 -12.62 -13.87 -4.45
CA LYS A 89 -13.27 -13.19 -3.31
C LYS A 89 -14.27 -12.14 -3.73
N TRP A 90 -13.92 -11.30 -4.70
CA TRP A 90 -14.68 -10.09 -5.04
C TRP A 90 -15.35 -10.17 -6.40
N PHE A 91 -14.65 -10.63 -7.44
CA PHE A 91 -15.21 -10.58 -8.79
C PHE A 91 -16.34 -11.58 -9.03
N GLN A 92 -16.45 -12.63 -8.21
CA GLN A 92 -17.63 -13.50 -8.16
C GLN A 92 -18.95 -12.74 -7.96
N TYR A 93 -18.92 -11.55 -7.33
CA TYR A 93 -20.11 -10.73 -7.09
C TYR A 93 -20.40 -9.70 -8.21
N LEU A 94 -19.55 -9.60 -9.24
CA LEU A 94 -19.73 -8.65 -10.34
C LEU A 94 -20.76 -9.09 -11.38
N GLY A 95 -21.54 -10.15 -11.11
CA GLY A 95 -22.60 -10.62 -12.00
C GLY A 95 -22.09 -11.07 -13.37
N ARG A 96 -20.80 -11.38 -13.50
CA ARG A 96 -20.23 -12.04 -14.70
C ARG A 96 -20.60 -13.52 -14.69
N SER A 97 -21.90 -13.79 -14.63
CA SER A 97 -22.46 -15.07 -15.02
C SER A 97 -22.39 -15.12 -16.54
N GLY A 98 -21.83 -16.21 -17.08
CA GLY A 98 -21.81 -16.47 -18.51
C GLY A 98 -23.20 -16.57 -19.12
#